data_AF-A0A2I0UNM6-F1
#
_entry.id   AF-A0A2I0UNM6-F1
#
_cell.length_a   1.000
_cell.length_b   1.000
_cell.length_c   1.000
_cell.angle_alpha   90.00
_cell.angle_beta   90.00
_cell.angle_gamma   90.00
#
_symmetry.space_group_name_H-M   'P 1'
#
loop_
_entity.id
_entity.type
_entity.pdbx_description
1 polymer ?
#
loop_
_entity_poly.entity_id
_entity_poly.type
_entity_poly.pdbx_seq_one_letter_code
_entity_poly.pdbx_strand_id
1 'polypeptide(L)'
;MRTWQDIFAEKIADVHLTEPWMLQEDDTLQVHVLEPGWKEFVQRRALGRFRCSQCLQEWSSAKVHVLFHMCRCRGQGMVRMRAFRQACRRCPDPKLEEAEFNHETVERLLHNLVLKILQYFYHVSVQPSDLLEVVVDAPVAGPHNSDRCEGCQLGVCSKWRPAQELDDRKPLMTRAHRTPKHQGRRPHATPTHHPSPSNCNFPWKCWCGFGITLLCGLAVLLFVLLYFTRK
;
A
#
# COMPACT_ATOMS: atom_id res chain seq x y z
N MET A 1 -17.61 16.34 -9.93
CA MET A 1 -16.15 16.08 -9.86
C MET A 1 -15.97 14.57 -9.74
N ARG A 2 -14.97 13.99 -10.40
CA ARG A 2 -14.65 12.57 -10.22
C ARG A 2 -14.01 12.36 -8.85
N THR A 3 -14.37 11.29 -8.18
CA THR A 3 -13.82 10.93 -6.87
C THR A 3 -12.48 10.20 -7.03
N TRP A 4 -11.75 10.01 -5.92
CA TRP A 4 -10.56 9.16 -5.91
C TRP A 4 -10.85 7.75 -6.43
N GLN A 5 -12.00 7.21 -6.05
CA GLN A 5 -12.46 5.88 -6.39
C GLN A 5 -12.70 5.74 -7.90
N ASP A 6 -13.32 6.74 -8.52
CA ASP A 6 -13.61 6.74 -9.96
C ASP A 6 -12.31 6.74 -10.79
N ILE A 7 -11.39 7.66 -10.47
CA ILE A 7 -10.11 7.79 -11.19
C ILE A 7 -9.24 6.55 -10.94
N PHE A 8 -9.28 5.99 -9.73
CA PHE A 8 -8.54 4.77 -9.41
C PHE A 8 -9.07 3.56 -10.18
N ALA A 9 -10.39 3.40 -10.25
CA ALA A 9 -11.03 2.31 -10.99
C ALA A 9 -10.68 2.36 -12.48
N GLU A 10 -10.68 3.55 -13.09
CA GLU A 10 -10.25 3.76 -14.48
C GLU A 10 -8.80 3.33 -14.69
N LYS A 11 -7.87 3.78 -13.84
CA LYS A 11 -6.45 3.41 -13.95
C LYS A 11 -6.18 1.92 -13.74
N ILE A 12 -6.93 1.26 -12.85
CA ILE A 12 -6.84 -0.19 -12.65
C ILE A 12 -7.35 -0.94 -13.89
N ALA A 13 -8.42 -0.44 -14.53
CA ALA A 13 -8.94 -1.03 -15.76
C ALA A 13 -7.91 -0.94 -16.91
N ASP A 14 -7.18 0.17 -17.01
CA ASP A 14 -6.16 0.40 -18.04
C ASP A 14 -4.99 -0.58 -17.97
N VAL A 15 -4.64 -1.06 -16.78
CA VAL A 15 -3.55 -2.04 -16.59
C VAL A 15 -4.03 -3.49 -16.65
N HIS A 16 -5.32 -3.72 -16.92
CA HIS A 16 -5.93 -5.04 -17.16
C HIS A 16 -5.60 -6.10 -16.10
N LEU A 17 -5.70 -5.72 -14.81
CA LEU A 17 -5.52 -6.67 -13.72
C LEU A 17 -6.64 -7.73 -13.69
N THR A 18 -6.28 -8.95 -13.31
CA THR A 18 -7.22 -10.08 -13.27
C THR A 18 -8.26 -9.95 -12.17
N GLU A 19 -7.86 -9.41 -11.02
CA GLU A 19 -8.76 -9.14 -9.90
C GLU A 19 -9.20 -7.67 -9.81
N PRO A 20 -10.37 -7.40 -9.20
CA PRO A 20 -10.76 -6.05 -8.87
C PRO A 20 -9.88 -5.48 -7.76
N TRP A 21 -9.64 -4.17 -7.84
CA TRP A 21 -9.02 -3.37 -6.79
C TRP A 21 -9.98 -2.28 -6.33
N MET A 22 -10.11 -2.10 -5.02
CA MET A 22 -10.92 -1.05 -4.41
C MET A 22 -10.04 -0.06 -3.66
N LEU A 23 -10.45 1.21 -3.64
CA LEU A 23 -9.82 2.27 -2.86
C LEU A 23 -10.83 2.87 -1.88
N GLN A 24 -10.39 3.06 -0.65
CA GLN A 24 -11.18 3.67 0.42
C GLN A 24 -10.34 4.70 1.17
N GLU A 25 -10.95 5.83 1.52
CA GLU A 25 -10.35 6.82 2.41
C GLU A 25 -10.52 6.39 3.87
N ASP A 26 -9.45 6.51 4.67
CA ASP A 26 -9.40 6.12 6.07
C ASP A 26 -8.49 7.08 6.86
N ASP A 27 -9.10 8.04 7.54
CA ASP A 27 -8.38 9.04 8.34
C ASP A 27 -7.73 8.49 9.61
N THR A 28 -8.00 7.23 9.96
CA THR A 28 -7.38 6.58 11.11
C THR A 28 -6.06 5.90 10.75
N LEU A 29 -5.70 5.85 9.47
CA LEU A 29 -4.54 5.15 8.96
C LEU A 29 -3.24 5.74 9.53
N GLN A 30 -2.42 4.91 10.18
CA GLN A 30 -1.17 5.32 10.80
C GLN A 30 0.04 4.82 10.02
N VAL A 31 1.08 5.65 9.94
CA VAL A 31 2.33 5.32 9.25
C VAL A 31 3.08 4.24 10.02
N HIS A 32 3.62 3.26 9.30
CA HIS A 32 4.39 2.13 9.83
C HIS A 32 3.61 1.18 10.76
N VAL A 33 2.30 1.33 10.89
CA VAL A 33 1.42 0.40 11.62
C VAL A 33 0.61 -0.39 10.60
N LEU A 34 1.14 -1.53 10.18
CA LEU A 34 0.55 -2.37 9.14
C LEU A 34 -0.08 -3.63 9.71
N GLU A 35 -1.28 -3.94 9.25
CA GLU A 35 -1.87 -5.27 9.40
C GLU A 35 -1.04 -6.32 8.62
N PRO A 36 -1.01 -7.59 9.04
CA PRO A 36 -0.30 -8.64 8.31
C PRO A 36 -0.73 -8.76 6.84
N GLY A 37 0.24 -8.83 5.92
CA GLY A 37 -0.01 -8.93 4.48
C GLY A 37 -0.21 -7.60 3.76
N TRP A 38 -0.31 -6.48 4.49
CA TRP A 38 -0.38 -5.15 3.90
C TRP A 38 1.01 -4.61 3.55
N LYS A 39 1.05 -3.74 2.53
CA LYS A 39 2.22 -2.98 2.09
C LYS A 39 1.93 -1.49 2.22
N GLU A 40 2.96 -0.72 2.53
CA GLU A 40 2.88 0.73 2.67
C GLU A 40 3.52 1.42 1.48
N PHE A 41 2.88 2.50 1.02
CA PHE A 41 3.47 3.48 0.12
C PHE A 41 3.11 4.87 0.61
N VAL A 42 4.12 5.71 0.82
CA VAL A 42 3.91 7.12 1.14
C VAL A 42 4.30 7.94 -0.07
N GLN A 43 3.31 8.51 -0.74
CA GLN A 43 3.54 9.52 -1.75
C GLN A 43 3.87 10.84 -1.06
N ARG A 44 4.96 11.47 -1.49
CA ARG A 44 5.46 12.69 -0.88
C ARG A 44 5.40 13.86 -1.82
N ARG A 45 5.38 15.06 -1.23
CA ARG A 45 5.42 16.32 -1.97
C ARG A 45 4.26 16.44 -2.98
N ALA A 46 3.06 16.06 -2.57
CA ALA A 46 1.87 16.38 -3.35
C ALA A 46 1.53 17.87 -3.17
N LEU A 47 1.07 18.50 -4.26
CA LEU A 47 0.51 19.85 -4.21
C LEU A 47 -0.94 19.79 -3.74
N GLY A 48 -1.22 20.35 -2.56
CA GLY A 48 -2.58 20.47 -2.02
C GLY A 48 -2.90 21.92 -1.63
N ARG A 49 -4.18 22.26 -1.69
CA ARG A 49 -4.77 23.49 -1.18
C ARG A 49 -5.48 23.21 0.13
N PHE A 50 -5.57 24.20 0.98
CA PHE A 50 -6.24 24.11 2.27
C PHE A 50 -7.06 25.36 2.47
N ARG A 51 -8.17 25.23 3.20
CA ARG A 51 -9.00 26.34 3.63
C ARG A 51 -9.27 26.21 5.11
N CYS A 52 -8.96 27.26 5.87
CA CYS A 52 -9.24 27.25 7.30
C CYS A 52 -10.73 27.38 7.54
N SER A 53 -11.29 26.43 8.30
CA SER A 53 -12.68 26.43 8.75
C SER A 53 -13.02 27.61 9.68
N GLN A 54 -12.02 28.17 10.39
CA GLN A 54 -12.21 29.24 11.38
C GLN A 54 -12.08 30.65 10.77
N CYS A 55 -10.98 30.92 10.06
CA CYS A 55 -10.68 32.27 9.54
C CYS A 55 -10.81 32.39 8.01
N LEU A 56 -11.24 31.32 7.35
CA LEU A 56 -11.46 31.24 5.90
C LEU A 56 -10.22 31.53 5.02
N GLN A 57 -9.04 31.65 5.62
CA GLN A 57 -7.80 31.80 4.87
C GLN A 57 -7.48 30.54 4.11
N GLU A 58 -7.09 30.71 2.85
CA GLU A 58 -6.60 29.65 1.99
C GLU A 58 -5.08 29.67 1.92
N TRP A 59 -4.48 28.50 1.76
CA TRP A 59 -3.06 28.37 1.45
C TRP A 59 -2.80 27.12 0.63
N SER A 60 -1.69 27.13 -0.11
CA SER A 60 -1.21 25.95 -0.85
C SER A 60 0.03 25.38 -0.18
N SER A 61 0.26 24.08 -0.36
CA SER A 61 1.44 23.38 0.15
C SER A 61 1.93 22.37 -0.88
N ALA A 62 3.21 22.44 -1.27
CA ALA A 62 3.88 21.42 -2.09
C ALA A 62 4.50 20.30 -1.22
N LYS A 63 4.05 20.17 0.04
CA LYS A 63 4.53 19.20 1.03
C LYS A 63 3.37 18.47 1.68
N VAL A 64 2.32 18.18 0.91
CA VAL A 64 1.30 17.23 1.36
C VAL A 64 1.84 15.82 1.15
N HIS A 65 1.61 14.96 2.13
CA HIS A 65 1.93 13.55 2.06
C HIS A 65 0.63 12.77 1.96
N VAL A 66 0.64 11.67 1.20
CA VAL A 66 -0.50 10.76 1.11
C VAL A 66 -0.01 9.36 1.42
N LEU A 67 -0.59 8.76 2.46
CA LEU A 67 -0.33 7.40 2.89
C LEU A 67 -1.28 6.45 2.17
N PHE A 68 -0.73 5.37 1.64
CA PHE A 68 -1.48 4.26 1.08
C PHE A 68 -1.05 2.98 1.80
N HIS A 69 -2.02 2.27 2.36
CA HIS A 69 -1.87 0.87 2.76
C HIS A 69 -2.60 0.03 1.74
N MET A 70 -1.94 -1.00 1.21
CA MET A 70 -2.49 -1.86 0.17
C MET A 70 -2.33 -3.34 0.54
N CYS A 71 -3.33 -4.16 0.23
CA CYS A 71 -3.23 -5.61 0.35
C CYS A 71 -3.90 -6.31 -0.84
N ARG A 72 -3.45 -7.54 -1.09
CA ARG A 72 -4.04 -8.45 -2.08
C ARG A 72 -4.36 -9.77 -1.38
N CYS A 73 -5.65 -10.02 -1.17
CA CYS A 73 -6.14 -11.17 -0.43
C CYS A 73 -7.37 -11.76 -1.12
N ARG A 74 -7.49 -13.09 -1.14
CA ARG A 74 -8.72 -13.79 -1.59
C ARG A 74 -9.19 -13.38 -3.01
N GLY A 75 -8.25 -13.13 -3.92
CA GLY A 75 -8.56 -12.76 -5.31
C GLY A 75 -9.11 -11.35 -5.47
N GLN A 76 -8.85 -10.45 -4.52
CA GLN A 76 -9.21 -9.03 -4.60
C GLN A 76 -8.08 -8.17 -4.02
N GLY A 77 -7.95 -6.96 -4.54
CA GLY A 77 -7.07 -5.93 -4.01
C GLY A 77 -7.83 -4.86 -3.23
N MET A 78 -7.21 -4.34 -2.17
CA MET A 78 -7.75 -3.25 -1.37
C MET A 78 -6.66 -2.21 -1.12
N VAL A 79 -7.03 -0.93 -1.22
CA VAL A 79 -6.22 0.21 -0.83
C VAL A 79 -6.99 1.03 0.19
N ARG A 80 -6.37 1.31 1.34
CA ARG A 80 -6.79 2.38 2.25
C ARG A 80 -5.86 3.56 2.09
N MET A 81 -6.40 4.77 2.08
CA MET A 81 -5.61 5.97 1.91
C MET A 81 -5.93 7.07 2.91
N ARG A 82 -4.93 7.91 3.21
CA ARG A 82 -5.05 9.09 4.05
C ARG A 82 -4.15 10.21 3.55
N ALA A 83 -4.71 11.39 3.34
CA ALA A 83 -3.93 12.60 3.11
C ALA A 83 -3.60 13.27 4.44
N PHE A 84 -2.33 13.66 4.65
CA PHE A 84 -1.94 14.34 5.89
C PHE A 84 -2.38 15.81 5.88
N ARG A 85 -2.98 16.23 6.99
CA ARG A 85 -3.59 17.54 7.21
C ARG A 85 -2.57 18.62 7.57
N GLN A 86 -2.98 19.88 7.44
CA GLN A 86 -2.19 21.03 7.88
C GLN A 86 -3.04 22.02 8.66
N ALA A 87 -2.44 22.66 9.66
CA ALA A 87 -3.09 23.65 10.51
C ALA A 87 -2.90 25.07 9.98
N CYS A 88 -3.91 25.92 10.18
CA CYS A 88 -3.84 27.33 9.80
C CYS A 88 -2.70 28.05 10.57
N ARG A 89 -1.99 28.95 9.87
CA ARG A 89 -0.91 29.75 10.47
C ARG A 89 -1.40 30.95 11.28
N ARG A 90 -2.61 31.44 11.01
CA ARG A 90 -3.13 32.68 11.61
C ARG A 90 -3.93 32.46 12.89
N CYS A 91 -4.60 31.32 13.03
CA CYS A 91 -5.39 31.04 14.21
C CYS A 91 -4.48 30.68 15.41
N PRO A 92 -4.82 31.13 16.63
CA PRO A 92 -4.08 30.78 17.84
C PRO A 92 -4.21 29.28 18.17
N ASP A 93 -5.42 28.73 18.03
CA ASP A 93 -5.74 27.31 18.24
C ASP A 93 -6.33 26.71 16.94
N PRO A 94 -5.48 26.47 15.92
CA PRO A 94 -5.94 25.99 14.64
C PRO A 94 -6.25 24.49 14.69
N LYS A 95 -7.35 24.11 14.03
CA LYS A 95 -7.62 22.72 13.68
C LYS A 95 -6.75 22.27 12.51
N LEU A 96 -6.55 20.97 12.38
CA LEU A 96 -5.96 20.34 11.20
C LEU A 96 -7.01 20.31 10.08
N GLU A 97 -6.71 20.96 8.96
CA GLU A 97 -7.57 21.04 7.79
C GLU A 97 -7.14 20.02 6.74
N GLU A 98 -8.11 19.49 6.00
CA GLU A 98 -7.91 18.54 4.91
C GLU A 98 -7.33 19.21 3.66
N ALA A 99 -6.56 18.43 2.90
CA ALA A 99 -5.98 18.89 1.65
C ALA A 99 -6.98 18.69 0.50
N GLU A 100 -7.27 19.77 -0.20
CA GLU A 100 -7.96 19.77 -1.48
C GLU A 100 -6.94 19.58 -2.62
N PHE A 101 -7.17 18.59 -3.46
CA PHE A 101 -6.33 18.31 -4.62
C PHE A 101 -7.07 18.66 -5.91
N ASN A 102 -6.36 19.23 -6.87
CA ASN A 102 -6.91 19.38 -8.22
C ASN A 102 -6.90 18.02 -8.95
N HIS A 103 -7.62 17.95 -10.06
CA HIS A 103 -7.75 16.71 -10.84
C HIS A 103 -6.39 16.15 -11.29
N GLU A 104 -5.49 17.00 -11.82
CA GLU A 104 -4.17 16.57 -12.29
C GLU A 104 -3.32 15.95 -11.17
N THR A 105 -3.34 16.55 -9.97
CA THR A 105 -2.62 16.00 -8.82
C THR A 105 -3.18 14.62 -8.46
N VAL A 106 -4.51 14.45 -8.41
CA VAL A 106 -5.14 13.15 -8.11
C VAL A 106 -4.77 12.11 -9.16
N GLU A 107 -4.78 12.46 -10.44
CA GLU A 107 -4.35 11.60 -11.55
C GLU A 107 -2.90 11.11 -11.37
N ARG A 108 -1.98 12.00 -11.02
CA ARG A 108 -0.56 11.67 -10.81
C ARG A 108 -0.35 10.82 -9.56
N LEU A 109 -1.05 11.13 -8.47
CA LEU A 109 -1.04 10.35 -7.22
C LEU A 109 -1.49 8.90 -7.46
N LEU A 110 -2.62 8.73 -8.14
CA LEU A 110 -3.19 7.42 -8.39
C LEU A 110 -2.42 6.63 -9.46
N HIS A 111 -1.80 7.29 -10.44
CA HIS A 111 -0.87 6.63 -11.35
C HIS A 111 0.30 5.99 -10.60
N ASN A 112 0.95 6.76 -9.72
CA ASN A 112 2.06 6.25 -8.90
C ASN A 112 1.61 5.11 -7.98
N LEU A 113 0.40 5.20 -7.40
CA LEU A 113 -0.18 4.12 -6.61
C LEU A 113 -0.34 2.84 -7.44
N VAL A 114 -0.89 2.90 -8.66
CA VAL A 114 -1.05 1.73 -9.53
C VAL A 114 0.30 1.12 -9.88
N LEU A 115 1.32 1.92 -10.20
CA LEU A 115 2.67 1.41 -10.41
C LEU A 115 3.20 0.68 -9.16
N LYS A 116 2.94 1.19 -7.95
CA LYS A 116 3.32 0.50 -6.71
C LYS A 116 2.55 -0.80 -6.47
N ILE A 117 1.29 -0.86 -6.86
CA ILE A 117 0.50 -2.10 -6.84
C ILE A 117 1.13 -3.15 -7.76
N LEU A 118 1.43 -2.76 -9.00
CA LEU A 118 2.09 -3.63 -9.98
C LEU A 118 3.45 -4.13 -9.47
N GLN A 119 4.24 -3.23 -8.88
CA GLN A 119 5.53 -3.55 -8.31
C GLN A 119 5.42 -4.54 -7.14
N TYR A 120 4.55 -4.27 -6.17
CA TYR A 120 4.51 -5.03 -4.92
C TYR A 120 3.78 -6.37 -5.03
N PHE A 121 2.75 -6.47 -5.86
CA PHE A 121 1.87 -7.64 -5.90
C PHE A 121 1.89 -8.43 -7.21
N TYR A 122 2.41 -7.84 -8.28
CA TYR A 122 2.52 -8.47 -9.60
C TYR A 122 3.96 -8.58 -10.08
N HIS A 123 4.92 -8.14 -9.26
CA HIS A 123 6.36 -8.22 -9.53
C HIS A 123 6.79 -7.58 -10.85
N VAL A 124 6.02 -6.57 -11.31
CA VAL A 124 6.39 -5.75 -12.46
C VAL A 124 7.55 -4.84 -12.05
N SER A 125 8.60 -4.78 -12.87
CA SER A 125 9.71 -3.85 -12.64
C SER A 125 9.23 -2.42 -12.84
N VAL A 126 9.35 -1.58 -11.81
CA VAL A 126 9.02 -0.15 -11.84
C VAL A 126 10.25 0.62 -11.40
N GLN A 127 10.75 1.48 -12.28
CA GLN A 127 11.86 2.37 -12.02
C GLN A 127 11.37 3.67 -11.35
N PRO A 128 12.23 4.36 -10.57
CA PRO A 128 11.87 5.66 -10.00
C PRO A 128 11.47 6.70 -11.05
N SER A 129 12.02 6.61 -12.27
CA SER A 129 11.67 7.48 -13.40
C SER A 129 10.25 7.28 -13.94
N ASP A 130 9.64 6.14 -13.66
CA ASP A 130 8.27 5.83 -14.10
C ASP A 130 7.25 6.53 -13.19
N LEU A 131 7.65 6.92 -11.97
CA LEU A 131 6.79 7.67 -11.06
C LEU A 131 6.72 9.13 -11.52
N LEU A 132 5.50 9.61 -11.70
CA LEU A 132 5.24 11.01 -11.99
C LEU A 132 5.59 11.86 -10.76
N GLU A 133 6.34 12.95 -10.97
CA GLU A 133 6.44 13.98 -9.93
C GLU A 133 5.03 14.46 -9.56
N VAL A 134 4.73 14.81 -8.32
CA VAL A 134 3.37 15.27 -7.93
C VAL A 134 3.39 16.74 -7.49
N VAL A 135 4.55 17.38 -7.59
CA VAL A 135 4.67 18.84 -7.54
C VAL A 135 4.49 19.33 -8.97
N VAL A 136 3.40 20.04 -9.23
CA VAL A 136 3.19 20.75 -10.49
C VAL A 136 3.55 22.21 -10.27
N ASP A 137 4.58 22.69 -10.97
CA ASP A 137 5.04 24.06 -11.34
C ASP A 137 4.57 25.35 -10.62
N ALA A 138 3.82 25.30 -9.54
CA ALA A 138 3.51 26.45 -8.71
C ALA A 138 4.66 26.64 -7.72
N PRO A 139 5.39 27.77 -7.74
CA PRO A 139 6.31 28.12 -6.67
C PRO A 139 5.47 28.35 -5.40
N VAL A 140 5.29 27.30 -4.61
CA VAL A 140 4.74 27.43 -3.26
C VAL A 140 5.81 28.13 -2.44
N ALA A 141 5.67 29.44 -2.32
CA ALA A 141 6.64 30.29 -1.67
C ALA A 141 6.65 30.08 -0.15
N GLY A 142 7.86 30.14 0.42
CA GLY A 142 8.09 30.23 1.86
C GLY A 142 8.47 28.91 2.54
N PRO A 143 9.06 29.00 3.74
CA PRO A 143 9.49 27.83 4.50
C PRO A 143 8.30 26.95 4.89
N HIS A 144 8.54 25.65 4.92
CA HIS A 144 7.60 24.68 5.46
C HIS A 144 7.50 24.86 6.97
N ASN A 145 6.29 25.12 7.48
CA ASN A 145 6.06 25.21 8.91
C ASN A 145 5.77 23.80 9.46
N SER A 146 6.80 23.19 10.06
CA SER A 146 6.73 21.84 10.62
C SER A 146 5.75 21.71 11.78
N ASP A 147 5.60 22.75 12.61
CA ASP A 147 4.70 22.71 13.77
C ASP A 147 3.22 22.64 13.37
N ARG A 148 2.91 23.11 12.16
CA ARG A 148 1.56 23.13 11.58
C ARG A 148 1.30 22.00 10.58
N CYS A 149 2.20 21.02 10.46
CA CYS A 149 2.08 19.91 9.53
C CYS A 149 1.91 18.58 10.27
N GLU A 150 0.79 17.90 10.05
CA GLU A 150 0.53 16.58 10.66
C GLU A 150 1.63 15.56 10.30
N GLY A 151 2.08 15.57 9.05
CA GLY A 151 3.18 14.70 8.61
C GLY A 151 4.51 14.97 9.33
N CYS A 152 4.79 16.21 9.74
CA CYS A 152 5.97 16.51 10.56
C CYS A 152 5.80 16.00 12.00
N GLN A 153 4.62 16.21 12.59
CA GLN A 153 4.29 15.73 13.93
C GLN A 153 4.39 14.21 14.04
N LEU A 154 4.06 13.49 12.97
CA LEU A 154 4.17 12.03 12.86
C LEU A 154 5.53 11.55 12.33
N GLY A 155 6.50 12.45 12.09
CA GLY A 155 7.86 12.09 11.63
C GLY A 155 7.96 11.60 10.18
N VAL A 156 6.92 11.79 9.37
CA VAL A 156 6.84 11.38 7.96
C VAL A 156 7.69 12.30 7.07
N CYS A 157 7.67 13.60 7.35
CA CYS A 157 8.42 14.59 6.57
C CYS A 157 9.95 14.42 6.71
N SER A 158 10.41 13.86 7.84
CA SER A 158 11.81 13.90 8.27
C SER A 158 12.71 12.80 7.71
N LYS A 159 12.22 11.97 6.78
CA LYS A 159 12.98 10.80 6.29
C LYS A 159 13.27 10.89 4.81
N TRP A 160 14.17 11.77 4.36
CA TRP A 160 14.81 11.51 3.07
C TRP A 160 15.83 10.39 3.29
N ARG A 161 15.39 9.14 3.11
CA ARG A 161 16.29 8.12 2.58
C ARG A 161 15.84 7.91 1.14
N PRO A 162 16.69 8.20 0.15
CA PRO A 162 16.50 7.61 -1.17
C PRO A 162 16.24 6.12 -1.00
N ALA A 163 15.42 5.53 -1.88
CA ALA A 163 15.30 4.08 -1.97
C ALA A 163 16.62 3.50 -2.50
N GLN A 164 17.66 3.50 -1.67
CA GLN A 164 18.91 2.76 -1.81
C GLN A 164 19.30 2.33 -0.39
N GLU A 165 19.85 1.12 -0.26
CA GLU A 165 20.11 0.41 1.00
C GLU A 165 18.94 -0.39 1.58
N LEU A 166 18.43 -1.34 0.79
CA LEU A 166 18.14 -2.69 1.30
C LEU A 166 18.80 -3.79 0.47
N ASP A 167 19.75 -3.43 -0.41
CA ASP A 167 20.51 -4.40 -1.18
C ASP A 167 22.01 -4.11 -1.09
N ASP A 168 22.58 -4.39 0.09
CA ASP A 168 24.01 -4.62 0.23
C ASP A 168 24.24 -5.67 1.32
N ARG A 169 23.71 -6.87 1.07
CA ARG A 169 24.32 -8.09 1.63
C ARG A 169 25.11 -8.76 0.52
N LYS A 170 26.25 -8.17 0.15
CA LYS A 170 27.23 -8.83 -0.73
C LYS A 170 27.64 -10.18 -0.13
N PRO A 171 27.63 -11.28 -0.91
CA PRO A 171 28.29 -12.51 -0.51
C PRO A 171 29.80 -12.28 -0.53
N LEU A 172 30.46 -12.65 0.57
CA LEU A 172 31.91 -12.61 0.73
C LEU A 172 32.56 -13.52 -0.33
N MET A 173 33.15 -12.89 -1.35
CA MET A 173 33.96 -13.61 -2.35
C MET A 173 35.36 -13.89 -1.78
N THR A 174 35.69 -15.16 -1.88
CA THR A 174 36.96 -15.84 -1.65
C THR A 174 38.19 -15.11 -2.18
N ARG A 175 39.25 -15.03 -1.36
CA ARG A 175 40.63 -15.04 -1.86
C ARG A 175 41.53 -15.85 -0.92
N ALA A 176 42.19 -16.84 -1.50
CA ALA A 176 43.01 -17.83 -0.81
C ALA A 176 44.44 -17.33 -0.51
N HIS A 177 45.04 -18.04 0.45
CA HIS A 177 46.46 -18.16 0.82
C HIS A 177 47.08 -17.11 1.74
N ARG A 178 47.21 -17.48 3.02
CA ARG A 178 48.49 -17.72 3.73
C ARG A 178 48.25 -18.56 5.01
N THR A 179 48.92 -19.71 5.09
CA THR A 179 49.12 -20.56 6.29
C THR A 179 50.16 -19.92 7.23
N PRO A 180 50.25 -20.25 8.55
CA PRO A 180 50.44 -21.62 9.08
C PRO A 180 49.79 -22.00 10.45
N LYS A 181 49.68 -23.33 10.67
CA LYS A 181 49.68 -24.19 11.91
C LYS A 181 49.07 -23.61 13.20
N HIS A 182 48.20 -24.29 13.98
CA HIS A 182 48.39 -25.62 14.59
C HIS A 182 47.10 -26.11 15.32
N GLN A 183 46.78 -27.41 15.16
CA GLN A 183 46.03 -28.41 15.98
C GLN A 183 44.83 -28.09 16.89
N GLY A 184 43.78 -28.91 16.76
CA GLY A 184 42.78 -29.25 17.79
C GLY A 184 41.53 -29.98 17.25
N ARG A 185 41.12 -31.11 17.85
CA ARG A 185 40.17 -32.15 17.36
C ARG A 185 38.64 -31.83 17.51
N ARG A 186 37.87 -32.30 16.50
CA ARG A 186 36.45 -32.82 16.33
C ARG A 186 35.54 -33.14 17.56
N PRO A 187 34.22 -33.48 17.38
CA PRO A 187 33.14 -33.01 16.47
C PRO A 187 31.71 -32.92 17.13
N HIS A 188 30.65 -32.72 16.31
CA HIS A 188 29.17 -32.85 16.54
C HIS A 188 28.40 -31.56 16.90
N ALA A 189 27.18 -31.25 16.43
CA ALA A 189 26.15 -31.92 15.64
C ALA A 189 25.23 -30.88 14.93
N THR A 190 24.53 -31.29 13.87
CA THR A 190 23.37 -30.62 13.25
C THR A 190 22.12 -30.79 14.12
N PRO A 191 21.15 -29.86 14.09
CA PRO A 191 19.89 -30.20 13.44
C PRO A 191 19.27 -29.07 12.61
N THR A 192 18.68 -29.52 11.50
CA THR A 192 17.73 -28.88 10.60
C THR A 192 16.50 -28.38 11.35
N HIS A 193 15.99 -27.18 11.05
CA HIS A 193 14.55 -26.89 11.05
C HIS A 193 14.25 -25.62 10.23
N HIS A 194 13.61 -25.83 9.07
CA HIS A 194 12.75 -24.84 8.41
C HIS A 194 11.48 -24.62 9.24
N PRO A 195 10.86 -23.44 9.11
CA PRO A 195 9.41 -23.38 9.04
C PRO A 195 8.91 -22.72 7.75
N SER A 196 7.86 -23.35 7.24
CA SER A 196 7.00 -23.05 6.10
C SER A 196 6.33 -21.65 6.15
N PRO A 197 5.67 -21.22 5.05
CA PRO A 197 5.19 -19.86 4.89
C PRO A 197 3.99 -19.56 5.79
N SER A 198 3.99 -18.32 6.27
CA SER A 198 3.01 -17.65 7.11
C SER A 198 1.59 -17.72 6.54
N ASN A 199 0.72 -18.35 7.31
CA ASN A 199 -0.69 -18.57 7.07
C ASN A 199 -1.48 -17.36 7.60
N CYS A 200 -2.13 -16.58 6.73
CA CYS A 200 -3.00 -15.48 7.13
C CYS A 200 -4.32 -16.04 7.67
N ASN A 201 -4.39 -16.32 8.97
CA ASN A 201 -5.61 -16.75 9.64
C ASN A 201 -6.35 -15.55 10.24
N PHE A 202 -7.52 -15.21 9.69
CA PHE A 202 -8.62 -14.61 10.42
C PHE A 202 -9.94 -15.32 10.04
N PRO A 203 -10.87 -15.47 11.00
CA PRO A 203 -11.74 -16.63 11.11
C PRO A 203 -13.02 -16.42 10.31
N TRP A 204 -13.30 -17.30 9.35
CA TRP A 204 -14.65 -17.77 8.99
C TRP A 204 -14.50 -19.13 8.30
N LYS A 205 -14.44 -20.17 9.13
CA LYS A 205 -14.78 -21.56 8.81
C LYS A 205 -16.08 -21.80 9.58
N CYS A 206 -17.18 -22.32 9.06
CA CYS A 206 -17.43 -23.26 7.98
C CYS A 206 -18.86 -23.04 7.48
N TRP A 207 -19.10 -22.86 6.18
CA TRP A 207 -20.38 -23.24 5.53
C TRP A 207 -20.35 -23.07 4.00
N CYS A 208 -19.43 -23.73 3.29
CA CYS A 208 -19.60 -23.88 1.83
C CYS A 208 -19.22 -25.26 1.28
N GLY A 209 -18.88 -26.24 2.14
CA GLY A 209 -18.53 -27.60 1.70
C GLY A 209 -19.69 -28.59 1.68
N PHE A 210 -20.72 -28.36 2.49
CA PHE A 210 -21.88 -29.27 2.61
C PHE A 210 -23.04 -28.89 1.69
N GLY A 211 -23.17 -27.61 1.30
CA GLY A 211 -24.27 -27.15 0.43
C GLY A 211 -24.14 -27.67 -1.00
N ILE A 212 -22.92 -27.67 -1.56
CA ILE A 212 -22.66 -28.03 -2.96
C ILE A 212 -22.81 -29.55 -3.18
N THR A 213 -22.34 -30.37 -2.23
CA THR A 213 -22.47 -31.83 -2.30
C THR A 213 -23.91 -32.30 -2.14
N LEU A 214 -24.71 -31.66 -1.27
CA LEU A 214 -26.12 -31.98 -1.10
C LEU A 214 -26.96 -31.59 -2.34
N LEU A 215 -26.69 -30.41 -2.93
CA LEU A 215 -27.33 -29.95 -4.16
C LEU A 215 -27.03 -30.85 -5.37
N CYS A 216 -25.77 -31.29 -5.53
CA CYS A 216 -25.40 -32.23 -6.59
C CYS A 216 -26.04 -33.62 -6.37
N GLY A 217 -26.09 -34.11 -5.12
CA GLY A 217 -26.74 -35.39 -4.81
C GLY A 217 -28.25 -35.39 -5.10
N LEU A 218 -28.95 -34.31 -4.74
CA LEU A 218 -30.39 -34.15 -5.02
C LEU A 218 -30.67 -34.04 -6.53
N ALA A 219 -29.83 -33.34 -7.29
CA ALA A 219 -29.99 -33.21 -8.73
C ALA A 219 -29.82 -34.55 -9.46
N VAL A 220 -28.84 -35.38 -9.05
CA VAL A 220 -28.64 -36.73 -9.61
C VAL A 220 -29.80 -37.65 -9.24
N LEU A 221 -30.29 -37.61 -8.00
CA LEU A 221 -31.43 -38.41 -7.57
C LEU A 221 -32.70 -38.05 -8.36
N LEU A 222 -32.97 -36.76 -8.56
CA LEU A 222 -34.11 -36.29 -9.36
C LEU A 222 -33.98 -36.74 -10.82
N PHE A 223 -32.78 -36.68 -11.40
CA PHE A 223 -32.55 -37.13 -12.77
C PHE A 223 -32.81 -38.63 -12.93
N VAL A 224 -32.36 -39.44 -11.97
CA VAL A 224 -32.58 -40.90 -11.95
C VAL A 224 -34.07 -41.21 -11.79
N LEU A 225 -34.76 -40.56 -10.84
CA LEU A 225 -36.20 -40.77 -10.64
C LEU A 225 -37.00 -40.40 -11.89
N LEU A 226 -36.73 -39.24 -12.49
CA LEU A 226 -37.39 -38.81 -13.73
C LEU A 226 -37.08 -39.72 -14.92
N TYR A 227 -35.89 -40.33 -14.98
CA TYR A 227 -35.52 -41.28 -16.02
C TYR A 227 -36.28 -42.61 -15.89
N PHE A 228 -36.50 -43.09 -14.66
CA PHE A 228 -37.20 -44.35 -14.40
C PHE A 228 -38.73 -44.22 -14.36
N THR A 229 -39.28 -43.04 -14.10
CA THR A 229 -40.74 -42.81 -14.16
C THR A 229 -41.25 -42.46 -15.56
N ARG A 230 -40.36 -42.38 -16.57
CA ARG A 230 -40.71 -42.06 -17.98
C ARG A 230 -40.67 -43.26 -18.93
N LYS A 231 -40.59 -44.48 -18.39
CA LYS A 231 -40.88 -45.74 -19.09
C LYS A 231 -42.18 -46.31 -18.56
#